data_AF-A0A1D7VKD3-F1
#
_entry.id   AF-A0A1D7VKD3-F1
#
_cell.length_a   1.000
_cell.length_b   1.000
_cell.length_c   1.000
_cell.angle_alpha   90.00
_cell.angle_beta   90.00
_cell.angle_gamma   90.00
#
_symmetry.space_group_name_H-M   'P 1'
#
loop_
_entity.id
_entity.type
_entity.pdbx_description
1 polymer ?
#
loop_
_entity_poly.entity_id
_entity_poly.type
_entity_poly.pdbx_seq_one_letter_code
_entity_poly.pdbx_strand_id
1 'polypeptide(L)'
;MPEPEVLTDLDVAGTDRYVMRKLPEVTLAFWVMKTAATTLGETAGDLFAQTLKLGYFLTTVALFLIFVVTLVVQLRSRRYNPFFYWTVILSTSMAGTTMSDFMNRDASAKFLTDGAKSLGWGPQGLGLGYPTGAAILISLLLVIFVIWKCTGLTFAIRDIVSFRAEALFWAAILVSNTLGTSMGDFLSDSSGLGYAGGALLVTGVLAVLVGLMRVPAVPNVVLFWIAFVLTRPLGATAGDFLTKPLAKGGLDLGTAGSSAVLLAVLVGLMGYAHVQERRAAVPRDETLTGVS
;
A
#
# COMPACT_ATOMS: atom_id res chain seq x y z
N MET A 1 -38.28 -40.21 -23.98
CA MET A 1 -37.11 -39.32 -24.19
C MET A 1 -37.53 -37.97 -23.63
N PRO A 2 -36.96 -37.50 -22.51
CA PRO A 2 -37.32 -36.19 -21.97
C PRO A 2 -36.68 -35.08 -22.83
N GLU A 3 -37.44 -34.03 -23.09
CA GLU A 3 -37.01 -32.84 -23.84
C GLU A 3 -35.82 -32.14 -23.16
N PRO A 4 -34.93 -31.49 -23.93
CA PRO A 4 -33.86 -30.68 -23.37
C PRO A 4 -34.44 -29.42 -22.74
N GLU A 5 -34.27 -29.29 -21.42
CA GLU A 5 -34.60 -28.10 -20.65
C GLU A 5 -33.74 -26.93 -21.12
N VAL A 6 -34.34 -26.04 -21.93
CA VAL A 6 -33.68 -24.83 -22.42
C VAL A 6 -33.69 -23.80 -21.28
N LEU A 7 -32.58 -23.74 -20.54
CA LEU A 7 -32.28 -22.64 -19.62
C LEU A 7 -32.27 -21.33 -20.42
N THR A 8 -33.22 -20.45 -20.13
CA THR A 8 -33.28 -19.11 -20.74
C THR A 8 -32.36 -18.16 -19.98
N ASP A 9 -31.85 -17.11 -20.65
CA ASP A 9 -30.89 -16.13 -20.13
C ASP A 9 -31.29 -15.43 -18.80
N LEU A 10 -32.54 -15.62 -18.35
CA LEU A 10 -33.04 -15.13 -17.06
C LEU A 10 -32.63 -16.03 -15.87
N ASP A 11 -32.33 -17.31 -16.08
CA ASP A 11 -31.85 -18.22 -15.01
C ASP A 11 -30.37 -17.99 -14.67
N VAL A 12 -29.62 -17.31 -15.54
CA VAL A 12 -28.21 -16.95 -15.31
C VAL A 12 -28.08 -15.71 -14.41
N ALA A 13 -29.16 -14.93 -14.23
CA ALA A 13 -29.18 -13.75 -13.37
C ALA A 13 -29.29 -14.08 -11.86
N GLY A 14 -29.37 -15.36 -11.49
CA GLY A 14 -29.63 -15.83 -10.12
C GLY A 14 -28.45 -16.47 -9.39
N THR A 15 -27.21 -16.37 -9.90
CA THR A 15 -26.03 -16.80 -9.14
C THR A 15 -25.14 -15.62 -8.78
N ASP A 16 -25.71 -14.65 -8.06
CA ASP A 16 -24.94 -13.88 -7.08
C ASP A 16 -24.40 -14.87 -6.05
N ARG A 17 -23.29 -15.51 -6.39
CA ARG A 17 -22.44 -16.18 -5.43
C ARG A 17 -22.01 -15.06 -4.49
N TYR A 18 -22.66 -14.94 -3.34
CA TYR A 18 -22.26 -14.05 -2.25
C TYR A 18 -20.88 -14.50 -1.76
N VAL A 19 -19.86 -14.16 -2.51
CA VAL A 19 -18.48 -14.40 -2.15
C VAL A 19 -18.16 -13.37 -1.07
N MET A 20 -18.02 -13.83 0.16
CA MET A 20 -17.63 -12.99 1.29
C MET A 20 -16.26 -12.36 0.99
N ARG A 21 -16.24 -11.09 0.60
CA ARG A 21 -15.02 -10.36 0.27
C ARG A 21 -14.31 -9.93 1.55
N LYS A 22 -12.98 -9.97 1.52
CA LYS A 22 -12.10 -9.48 2.61
C LYS A 22 -11.32 -8.22 2.24
N LEU A 23 -11.38 -7.79 0.97
CA LEU A 23 -10.63 -6.68 0.41
C LEU A 23 -11.60 -5.59 -0.08
N PRO A 24 -11.20 -4.30 -0.03
CA PRO A 24 -12.06 -3.19 -0.37
C PRO A 24 -12.43 -3.14 -1.86
N GLU A 25 -13.50 -2.42 -2.16
CA GLU A 25 -13.77 -1.98 -3.52
C GLU A 25 -12.78 -0.89 -3.96
N VAL A 26 -12.22 -1.06 -5.16
CA VAL A 26 -11.33 -0.07 -5.77
C VAL A 26 -12.15 1.11 -6.28
N THR A 27 -12.32 2.11 -5.43
CA THR A 27 -12.98 3.40 -5.72
C THR A 27 -11.99 4.56 -5.67
N LEU A 28 -12.43 5.79 -5.95
CA LEU A 28 -11.59 6.97 -5.72
C LEU A 28 -11.15 7.08 -4.25
N ALA A 29 -12.06 6.80 -3.31
CA ALA A 29 -11.76 6.82 -1.87
C ALA A 29 -10.65 5.83 -1.51
N PHE A 30 -10.65 4.64 -2.12
CA PHE A 30 -9.55 3.67 -1.96
C PHE A 30 -8.20 4.27 -2.34
N TRP A 31 -8.11 4.96 -3.48
CA TRP A 31 -6.85 5.56 -3.91
C TRP A 31 -6.40 6.72 -2.99
N VAL A 32 -7.33 7.55 -2.53
CA VAL A 32 -7.04 8.62 -1.56
C VAL A 32 -6.52 8.06 -0.25
N MET A 33 -7.22 7.08 0.32
CA MET A 33 -6.81 6.42 1.57
C MET A 33 -5.46 5.73 1.41
N LYS A 34 -5.20 5.11 0.26
CA LYS A 34 -3.92 4.47 -0.03
C LYS A 34 -2.78 5.47 -0.12
N THR A 35 -2.98 6.58 -0.82
CA THR A 35 -1.98 7.65 -0.87
C THR A 35 -1.69 8.17 0.54
N ALA A 36 -2.72 8.46 1.34
CA ALA A 36 -2.53 8.88 2.73
C ALA A 36 -1.78 7.85 3.58
N ALA A 37 -2.13 6.56 3.48
CA ALA A 37 -1.48 5.49 4.22
C ALA A 37 -0.02 5.25 3.79
N THR A 38 0.28 5.41 2.50
CA THR A 38 1.65 5.27 1.99
C THR A 38 2.52 6.45 2.41
N THR A 39 2.03 7.69 2.26
CA THR A 39 2.72 8.88 2.76
C THR A 39 2.94 8.80 4.28
N LEU A 40 1.92 8.42 5.05
CA LEU A 40 2.07 8.20 6.49
C LEU A 40 3.10 7.13 6.82
N GLY A 41 3.10 6.03 6.05
CA GLY A 41 4.06 4.96 6.26
C GLY A 41 5.51 5.42 6.11
N GLU A 42 5.77 6.31 5.16
CA GLU A 42 7.07 6.96 4.97
C GLU A 42 7.43 7.85 6.17
N THR A 43 6.57 8.82 6.47
CA THR A 43 6.85 9.80 7.53
C THR A 43 6.96 9.15 8.91
N ALA A 44 6.17 8.11 9.17
CA ALA A 44 6.21 7.35 10.41
C ALA A 44 7.44 6.45 10.49
N GLY A 45 7.84 5.78 9.39
CA GLY A 45 9.08 5.00 9.34
C GLY A 45 10.29 5.85 9.69
N ASP A 46 10.38 7.04 9.07
CA ASP A 46 11.41 8.03 9.35
C ASP A 46 11.33 8.64 10.75
N LEU A 47 10.12 8.87 11.27
CA LEU A 47 9.91 9.29 12.65
C LEU A 47 10.56 8.31 13.63
N PHE A 48 10.28 7.00 13.49
CA PHE A 48 10.84 5.99 14.38
C PHE A 48 12.36 5.83 14.19
N ALA A 49 12.82 5.70 12.95
CA ALA A 49 14.22 5.43 12.68
C ALA A 49 15.13 6.63 12.97
N GLN A 50 14.77 7.82 12.48
CA GLN A 50 15.63 9.00 12.50
C GLN A 50 15.30 9.94 13.66
N THR A 51 14.02 10.30 13.85
CA THR A 51 13.63 11.33 14.84
C THR A 51 13.66 10.81 16.27
N LEU A 52 13.13 9.59 16.49
CA LEU A 52 13.20 8.91 17.79
C LEU A 52 14.54 8.18 18.02
N LYS A 53 15.46 8.24 17.05
CA LYS A 53 16.83 7.71 17.16
C LYS A 53 16.90 6.22 17.52
N LEU A 54 15.91 5.43 17.07
CA LEU A 54 15.91 3.97 17.21
C LEU A 54 16.90 3.31 16.24
N GLY A 55 17.25 3.99 15.15
CA GLY A 55 18.08 3.47 14.08
C GLY A 55 17.30 2.53 13.15
N TYR A 56 17.85 2.25 11.97
CA TYR A 56 17.13 1.49 10.95
C TYR A 56 16.86 0.05 11.39
N PHE A 57 17.87 -0.70 11.83
CA PHE A 57 17.70 -2.13 12.14
C PHE A 57 16.62 -2.42 13.17
N LEU A 58 16.65 -1.76 14.34
CA LEU A 58 15.65 -1.99 15.38
C LEU A 58 14.25 -1.60 14.90
N THR A 59 14.15 -0.48 14.20
CA THR A 59 12.88 0.00 13.66
C THR A 59 12.32 -0.96 12.61
N THR A 60 13.16 -1.44 11.69
CA THR A 60 12.77 -2.43 10.68
C THR A 60 12.25 -3.71 11.33
N VAL A 61 12.96 -4.26 12.33
CA VAL A 61 12.51 -5.45 13.06
C VAL A 61 11.18 -5.20 13.77
N ALA A 62 11.06 -4.09 14.49
CA ALA A 62 9.84 -3.76 15.24
C ALA A 62 8.62 -3.57 14.32
N LEU A 63 8.75 -2.77 13.27
CA LEU A 63 7.66 -2.51 12.33
C LEU A 63 7.31 -3.74 11.49
N PHE A 64 8.28 -4.57 11.14
CA PHE A 64 8.03 -5.84 10.48
C PHE A 64 7.23 -6.79 11.38
N LEU A 65 7.56 -6.87 12.68
CA LEU A 65 6.79 -7.67 13.64
C LEU A 65 5.36 -7.13 13.81
N ILE A 66 5.18 -5.80 13.87
CA ILE A 66 3.85 -5.19 13.88
C ILE A 66 3.07 -5.57 12.61
N PHE A 67 3.70 -5.50 11.45
CA PHE A 67 3.09 -5.94 10.19
C PHE A 67 2.69 -7.42 10.22
N VAL A 68 3.53 -8.32 10.75
CA VAL A 68 3.18 -9.74 10.87
C VAL A 68 1.95 -9.92 11.78
N VAL A 69 1.89 -9.21 12.91
CA VAL A 69 0.75 -9.29 13.83
C VAL A 69 -0.54 -8.79 13.16
N THR A 70 -0.52 -7.62 12.53
CA THR A 70 -1.69 -7.06 11.84
C THR A 70 -2.12 -7.95 10.69
N LEU A 71 -1.16 -8.50 9.92
CA LEU A 71 -1.42 -9.43 8.83
C LEU A 71 -2.13 -10.69 9.34
N VAL A 72 -1.65 -11.29 10.43
CA VAL A 72 -2.30 -12.47 11.02
C VAL A 72 -3.74 -12.16 11.43
N VAL A 73 -4.01 -10.99 11.99
CA VAL A 73 -5.38 -10.55 12.32
C VAL A 73 -6.25 -10.46 11.06
N GLN A 74 -5.74 -9.85 9.98
CA GLN A 74 -6.46 -9.73 8.70
C GLN A 74 -6.74 -11.10 8.07
N LEU A 75 -5.74 -12.00 8.02
CA LEU A 75 -5.88 -13.34 7.45
C LEU A 75 -6.91 -14.18 8.21
N ARG A 76 -7.00 -14.01 9.54
CA ARG A 76 -7.99 -14.67 10.41
C ARG A 76 -9.39 -14.08 10.28
N SER A 77 -9.53 -12.84 9.80
CA SER A 77 -10.85 -12.24 9.62
C SER A 77 -11.66 -12.99 8.57
N ARG A 78 -12.94 -13.24 8.84
CA ARG A 78 -13.87 -13.92 7.93
C ARG A 78 -14.66 -12.98 7.02
N ARG A 79 -14.63 -11.68 7.31
CA ARG A 79 -15.33 -10.62 6.57
C ARG A 79 -14.39 -9.45 6.36
N TYR A 80 -14.63 -8.66 5.33
CA TYR A 80 -13.96 -7.39 5.16
C TYR A 80 -14.24 -6.49 6.37
N ASN A 81 -13.16 -5.96 6.93
CA ASN A 81 -13.19 -4.95 7.97
C ASN A 81 -12.20 -3.85 7.55
N PRO A 82 -12.66 -2.61 7.31
CA PRO A 82 -11.81 -1.51 6.91
C PRO A 82 -10.65 -1.29 7.87
N PHE A 83 -10.88 -1.42 9.18
CA PHE A 83 -9.85 -1.22 10.18
C PHE A 83 -8.73 -2.25 10.05
N PHE A 84 -9.05 -3.53 9.90
CA PHE A 84 -8.04 -4.57 9.75
C PHE A 84 -7.26 -4.38 8.45
N TYR A 85 -7.95 -4.18 7.33
CA TYR A 85 -7.31 -4.00 6.03
C TYR A 85 -6.38 -2.78 6.01
N TRP A 86 -6.88 -1.60 6.40
CA TRP A 86 -6.09 -0.37 6.37
C TRP A 86 -4.98 -0.36 7.41
N THR A 87 -5.15 -1.02 8.55
CA THR A 87 -4.05 -1.20 9.52
C THR A 87 -2.95 -2.08 8.94
N VAL A 88 -3.29 -3.17 8.24
CA VAL A 88 -2.29 -3.97 7.53
C VAL A 88 -1.58 -3.11 6.49
N ILE A 89 -2.32 -2.41 5.61
CA ILE A 89 -1.76 -1.51 4.59
C ILE A 89 -0.80 -0.48 5.19
N LEU A 90 -1.18 0.17 6.28
CA LEU A 90 -0.31 1.12 6.97
C LEU A 90 0.94 0.44 7.53
N SER A 91 0.79 -0.68 8.26
CA SER A 91 1.92 -1.40 8.85
C SER A 91 2.89 -1.98 7.82
N THR A 92 2.40 -2.49 6.68
CA THR A 92 3.26 -2.95 5.58
C THR A 92 3.97 -1.79 4.89
N SER A 93 3.34 -0.61 4.83
CA SER A 93 3.97 0.60 4.30
C SER A 93 5.13 1.04 5.19
N MET A 94 4.89 1.14 6.51
CA MET A 94 5.92 1.47 7.51
C MET A 94 7.09 0.45 7.51
N ALA A 95 6.77 -0.84 7.48
CA ALA A 95 7.78 -1.90 7.37
C ALA A 95 8.54 -1.78 6.03
N GLY A 96 7.84 -1.51 4.93
CA GLY A 96 8.41 -1.31 3.61
C GLY A 96 9.43 -0.17 3.55
N THR A 97 9.11 1.01 4.12
CA THR A 97 10.06 2.14 4.23
C THR A 97 11.33 1.70 4.92
N THR A 98 11.19 1.18 6.13
CA THR A 98 12.36 0.90 6.97
C THR A 98 13.19 -0.27 6.47
N MET A 99 12.57 -1.24 5.78
CA MET A 99 13.31 -2.26 5.03
C MET A 99 14.09 -1.67 3.85
N SER A 100 13.49 -0.75 3.10
CA SER A 100 14.15 -0.07 1.97
C SER A 100 15.34 0.73 2.46
N ASP A 101 15.15 1.54 3.50
CA ASP A 101 16.19 2.35 4.09
C ASP A 101 17.33 1.50 4.62
N PHE A 102 17.01 0.44 5.35
CA PHE A 102 17.99 -0.49 5.86
C PHE A 102 18.78 -1.20 4.74
N MET A 103 18.16 -1.50 3.59
CA MET A 103 18.86 -2.11 2.46
C MET A 103 19.77 -1.11 1.72
N ASN A 104 19.28 0.09 1.45
CA ASN A 104 19.91 1.01 0.51
C ASN A 104 20.86 2.01 1.17
N ARG A 105 20.50 2.49 2.36
CA ARG A 105 21.26 3.53 3.06
C ARG A 105 22.44 2.88 3.77
N ASP A 106 23.47 3.68 4.02
CA ASP A 106 24.62 3.32 4.84
C ASP A 106 24.50 3.96 6.23
N ALA A 107 25.45 3.63 7.11
CA ALA A 107 25.48 4.19 8.46
C ALA A 107 26.02 5.64 8.53
N SER A 108 26.10 6.35 7.39
CA SER A 108 26.69 7.69 7.34
C SER A 108 25.77 8.75 7.94
N ALA A 109 26.39 9.88 8.32
CA ALA A 109 25.69 11.07 8.79
C ALA A 109 24.71 11.67 7.75
N LYS A 110 24.77 11.22 6.50
CA LYS A 110 23.82 11.61 5.44
C LYS A 110 22.39 11.17 5.77
N PHE A 111 22.24 9.99 6.37
CA PHE A 111 20.96 9.31 6.57
C PHE A 111 20.60 9.11 8.03
N LEU A 112 21.58 9.12 8.93
CA LEU A 112 21.35 9.00 10.36
C LEU A 112 21.99 10.17 11.08
N THR A 113 21.20 10.83 11.91
CA THR A 113 21.69 11.92 12.76
C THR A 113 22.58 11.39 13.88
N ASP A 114 23.46 12.23 14.39
CA ASP A 114 24.30 11.88 15.52
C ASP A 114 23.45 11.42 16.73
N GLY A 115 23.84 10.26 17.26
CA GLY A 115 23.13 9.59 18.35
C GLY A 115 21.97 8.68 17.92
N ALA A 116 21.81 8.34 16.63
CA ALA A 116 20.80 7.40 16.12
C ALA A 116 20.87 5.95 16.65
N LYS A 117 21.68 5.70 17.69
CA LYS A 117 21.79 4.44 18.42
C LYS A 117 21.42 4.60 19.91
N SER A 118 20.87 5.75 20.31
CA SER A 118 20.60 6.03 21.74
C SER A 118 19.64 5.02 22.37
N LEU A 119 18.81 4.38 21.56
CA LEU A 119 17.82 3.39 21.98
C LEU A 119 17.97 2.02 21.28
N GLY A 120 18.99 1.83 20.43
CA GLY A 120 19.07 0.65 19.56
C GLY A 120 20.50 0.21 19.18
N TRP A 121 20.62 -1.08 18.87
CA TRP A 121 21.85 -1.78 18.46
C TRP A 121 21.69 -2.42 17.07
N GLY A 122 22.80 -2.80 16.42
CA GLY A 122 22.79 -3.51 15.13
C GLY A 122 23.31 -2.69 13.93
N PRO A 123 23.42 -3.31 12.74
CA PRO A 123 23.80 -2.64 11.50
C PRO A 123 22.84 -1.49 11.20
N GLN A 124 23.28 -0.45 10.51
CA GLN A 124 22.48 0.76 10.32
C GLN A 124 22.23 1.05 8.84
N GLY A 125 22.16 -0.02 8.05
CA GLY A 125 22.21 0.08 6.60
C GLY A 125 23.16 -0.96 6.03
N LEU A 126 22.76 -1.60 4.93
CA LEU A 126 23.63 -2.48 4.16
C LEU A 126 24.46 -1.70 3.13
N GLY A 127 24.10 -0.45 2.83
CA GLY A 127 24.82 0.40 1.89
C GLY A 127 24.79 -0.11 0.44
N LEU A 128 23.76 -0.87 0.05
CA LEU A 128 23.66 -1.42 -1.31
C LEU A 128 23.49 -0.34 -2.38
N GLY A 129 22.96 0.83 -1.99
CA GLY A 129 22.54 1.90 -2.89
C GLY A 129 21.22 1.59 -3.58
N TYR A 130 20.44 2.66 -3.85
CA TYR A 130 19.10 2.52 -4.39
C TYR A 130 19.00 1.76 -5.73
N PRO A 131 19.91 1.91 -6.71
CA PRO A 131 19.81 1.14 -7.97
C PRO A 131 19.90 -0.37 -7.75
N THR A 132 20.84 -0.83 -6.93
CA THR A 132 21.04 -2.25 -6.62
C THR A 132 19.86 -2.80 -5.83
N GLY A 133 19.41 -2.08 -4.78
CA GLY A 133 18.27 -2.51 -3.99
C GLY A 133 16.98 -2.56 -4.81
N ALA A 134 16.73 -1.56 -5.66
CA ALA A 134 15.59 -1.58 -6.58
C ALA A 134 15.65 -2.78 -7.55
N ALA A 135 16.81 -3.11 -8.11
CA ALA A 135 16.96 -4.28 -8.99
C ALA A 135 16.64 -5.60 -8.27
N ILE A 136 17.10 -5.76 -7.02
CA ILE A 136 16.78 -6.92 -6.18
C ILE A 136 15.27 -7.00 -5.93
N LEU A 137 14.65 -5.88 -5.55
CA LEU A 137 13.24 -5.83 -5.20
C LEU A 137 12.32 -6.02 -6.41
N ILE A 138 12.70 -5.49 -7.59
CA ILE A 138 12.03 -5.77 -8.86
C ILE A 138 12.09 -7.27 -9.16
N SER A 139 13.28 -7.87 -9.04
CA SER A 139 13.47 -9.30 -9.30
C SER A 139 12.61 -10.15 -8.37
N LEU A 140 12.57 -9.81 -7.08
CA LEU A 140 11.75 -10.50 -6.08
C LEU A 140 10.25 -10.35 -6.37
N LEU A 141 9.79 -9.15 -6.74
CA LEU A 141 8.40 -8.90 -7.09
C LEU A 141 7.98 -9.69 -8.35
N LEU A 142 8.84 -9.75 -9.37
CA LEU A 142 8.62 -10.55 -10.56
C LEU A 142 8.52 -12.04 -10.23
N VAL A 143 9.39 -12.56 -9.37
CA VAL A 143 9.33 -13.95 -8.91
C VAL A 143 8.00 -14.23 -8.20
N ILE A 144 7.53 -13.34 -7.31
CA ILE A 144 6.23 -13.49 -6.65
C ILE A 144 5.10 -13.54 -7.67
N PHE A 145 5.09 -12.64 -8.66
CA PHE A 145 4.07 -12.64 -9.71
C PHE A 145 4.13 -13.87 -10.62
N VAL A 146 5.32 -14.38 -10.93
CA VAL A 146 5.49 -15.64 -11.69
C VAL A 146 4.93 -16.81 -10.89
N ILE A 147 5.30 -16.94 -9.60
CA ILE A 147 4.76 -17.98 -8.71
C ILE A 147 3.24 -17.88 -8.65
N TRP A 148 2.71 -16.67 -8.43
CA TRP A 148 1.27 -16.45 -8.39
C TRP A 148 0.60 -16.86 -9.70
N LYS A 149 1.15 -16.47 -10.85
CA LYS A 149 0.64 -16.89 -12.16
C LYS A 149 0.64 -18.42 -12.32
N CYS A 150 1.68 -19.11 -11.87
CA CYS A 150 1.77 -20.57 -11.90
C CYS A 150 0.75 -21.27 -11.00
N THR A 151 0.24 -20.61 -9.95
CA THR A 151 -0.82 -21.20 -9.11
C THR A 151 -2.22 -21.20 -9.74
N GLY A 152 -2.42 -20.44 -10.82
CA GLY A 152 -3.75 -20.24 -11.44
C GLY A 152 -4.72 -19.41 -10.59
N LEU A 153 -4.25 -18.80 -9.49
CA LEU A 153 -5.06 -17.92 -8.65
C LEU A 153 -5.27 -16.55 -9.32
N THR A 154 -6.42 -15.93 -9.06
CA THR A 154 -6.77 -14.62 -9.60
C THR A 154 -5.86 -13.50 -9.10
N PHE A 155 -5.54 -12.56 -9.98
CA PHE A 155 -4.88 -11.28 -9.65
C PHE A 155 -5.87 -10.16 -9.34
N ALA A 156 -7.18 -10.40 -9.53
CA ALA A 156 -8.22 -9.45 -9.22
C ALA A 156 -8.44 -9.38 -7.71
N ILE A 157 -8.12 -8.23 -7.11
CA ILE A 157 -8.22 -8.00 -5.66
C ILE A 157 -9.59 -8.41 -5.09
N ARG A 158 -10.68 -8.18 -5.83
CA ARG A 158 -12.04 -8.45 -5.35
C ARG A 158 -12.32 -9.95 -5.14
N ASP A 159 -11.54 -10.81 -5.76
CA ASP A 159 -11.78 -12.26 -5.83
C ASP A 159 -10.72 -13.07 -5.06
N ILE A 160 -9.88 -12.40 -4.28
CA ILE A 160 -8.88 -13.02 -3.41
C ILE A 160 -9.59 -13.53 -2.14
N VAL A 161 -9.89 -14.82 -2.11
CA VAL A 161 -10.65 -15.44 -1.02
C VAL A 161 -10.00 -16.67 -0.38
N SER A 162 -8.88 -17.14 -0.93
CA SER A 162 -8.14 -18.27 -0.37
C SER A 162 -6.91 -17.80 0.39
N PHE A 163 -6.52 -18.51 1.44
CA PHE A 163 -5.31 -18.21 2.22
C PHE A 163 -4.04 -18.14 1.34
N ARG A 164 -3.92 -19.03 0.35
CA ARG A 164 -2.78 -19.02 -0.58
C ARG A 164 -2.76 -17.75 -1.43
N ALA A 165 -3.91 -17.32 -1.93
CA ALA A 165 -4.01 -16.08 -2.70
C ALA A 165 -3.76 -14.84 -1.82
N GLU A 166 -4.28 -14.83 -0.58
CA GLU A 166 -4.02 -13.76 0.38
C GLU A 166 -2.53 -13.67 0.74
N ALA A 167 -1.85 -14.80 0.95
CA ALA A 167 -0.42 -14.81 1.26
C ALA A 167 0.43 -14.26 0.11
N LEU A 168 0.16 -14.67 -1.13
CA LEU A 168 0.84 -14.14 -2.32
C LEU A 168 0.55 -12.66 -2.54
N PHE A 169 -0.69 -12.24 -2.31
CA PHE A 169 -1.09 -10.84 -2.33
C PHE A 169 -0.25 -10.04 -1.33
N TRP A 170 -0.29 -10.37 -0.04
CA TRP A 170 0.42 -9.61 0.99
C TRP A 170 1.94 -9.65 0.84
N ALA A 171 2.51 -10.74 0.31
CA ALA A 171 3.92 -10.80 -0.05
C ALA A 171 4.25 -9.82 -1.19
N ALA A 172 3.44 -9.78 -2.25
CA ALA A 172 3.59 -8.81 -3.34
C ALA A 172 3.45 -7.37 -2.83
N ILE A 173 2.50 -7.12 -1.92
CA ILE A 173 2.30 -5.82 -1.28
C ILE A 173 3.56 -5.39 -0.52
N LEU A 174 4.09 -6.23 0.37
CA LEU A 174 5.28 -5.92 1.16
C LEU A 174 6.47 -5.57 0.25
N VAL A 175 6.78 -6.45 -0.72
CA VAL A 175 7.91 -6.23 -1.63
C VAL A 175 7.69 -5.00 -2.49
N SER A 176 6.46 -4.75 -2.96
CA SER A 176 6.13 -3.53 -3.70
C SER A 176 6.26 -2.27 -2.85
N ASN A 177 5.96 -2.34 -1.55
CA ASN A 177 6.10 -1.21 -0.64
C ASN A 177 7.57 -0.87 -0.41
N THR A 178 8.41 -1.88 -0.22
CA THR A 178 9.87 -1.72 -0.11
C THR A 178 10.45 -1.18 -1.42
N LEU A 179 10.09 -1.77 -2.56
CA LEU A 179 10.50 -1.30 -3.89
C LEU A 179 10.10 0.16 -4.10
N GLY A 180 8.88 0.50 -3.71
CA GLY A 180 8.34 1.82 -3.94
C GLY A 180 9.05 2.91 -3.13
N THR A 181 9.44 2.64 -1.87
CA THR A 181 10.32 3.56 -1.14
C THR A 181 11.69 3.63 -1.81
N SER A 182 12.31 2.49 -2.16
CA SER A 182 13.62 2.50 -2.82
C SER A 182 13.62 3.32 -4.12
N MET A 183 12.55 3.22 -4.91
CA MET A 183 12.39 3.99 -6.14
C MET A 183 12.04 5.46 -5.86
N GLY A 184 11.20 5.73 -4.85
CA GLY A 184 10.88 7.10 -4.43
C GLY A 184 12.12 7.86 -3.99
N ASP A 185 12.91 7.26 -3.10
CA ASP A 185 14.16 7.84 -2.61
C ASP A 185 15.21 7.96 -3.71
N PHE A 186 15.27 6.99 -4.64
CA PHE A 186 16.13 7.11 -5.82
C PHE A 186 15.75 8.35 -6.65
N LEU A 187 14.45 8.54 -6.92
CA LEU A 187 13.97 9.70 -7.66
C LEU A 187 14.28 11.00 -6.92
N SER A 188 14.11 11.03 -5.61
CA SER A 188 14.37 12.19 -4.77
C SER A 188 15.86 12.53 -4.63
N ASP A 189 16.68 11.55 -4.21
CA ASP A 189 18.04 11.77 -3.73
C ASP A 189 19.13 11.59 -4.81
N SER A 190 18.87 10.75 -5.81
CA SER A 190 19.92 10.24 -6.72
C SER A 190 19.69 10.59 -8.19
N SER A 191 18.44 10.77 -8.62
CA SER A 191 18.11 11.01 -10.04
C SER A 191 18.34 12.45 -10.50
N GLY A 192 18.44 13.40 -9.55
CA GLY A 192 18.50 14.83 -9.83
C GLY A 192 17.13 15.51 -9.96
N LEU A 193 16.02 14.78 -9.85
CA LEU A 193 14.66 15.35 -9.91
C LEU A 193 14.24 16.07 -8.62
N GLY A 194 14.82 15.69 -7.48
CA GLY A 194 14.37 16.16 -6.17
C GLY A 194 12.97 15.64 -5.80
N TYR A 195 12.51 15.97 -4.59
CA TYR A 195 11.24 15.44 -4.06
C TYR A 195 10.03 15.84 -4.91
N ALA A 196 9.91 17.13 -5.25
CA ALA A 196 8.80 17.64 -6.05
C ALA A 196 8.81 17.09 -7.50
N GLY A 197 9.99 17.01 -8.13
CA GLY A 197 10.13 16.46 -9.48
C GLY A 197 9.81 14.96 -9.51
N GLY A 198 10.26 14.20 -8.51
CA GLY A 198 9.91 12.79 -8.34
C GLY A 198 8.39 12.60 -8.17
N ALA A 199 7.75 13.38 -7.30
CA ALA A 199 6.30 13.31 -7.09
C ALA A 199 5.51 13.67 -8.36
N LEU A 200 5.94 14.70 -9.10
CA LEU A 200 5.32 15.09 -10.37
C LEU A 200 5.46 14.01 -11.44
N LEU A 201 6.65 13.40 -11.58
CA LEU A 201 6.88 12.31 -12.53
C LEU A 201 5.93 11.13 -12.25
N VAL A 202 5.89 10.66 -11.00
CA VAL A 202 5.05 9.51 -10.62
C VAL A 202 3.57 9.83 -10.81
N THR A 203 3.13 11.04 -10.44
CA THR A 203 1.76 11.50 -10.66
C THR A 203 1.41 11.55 -12.15
N GLY A 204 2.32 12.04 -12.99
CA GLY A 204 2.15 12.04 -14.45
C GLY A 204 1.99 10.64 -15.03
N VAL A 205 2.81 9.67 -14.59
CA VAL A 205 2.67 8.28 -15.00
C VAL A 205 1.33 7.69 -14.54
N LEU A 206 0.90 7.95 -13.30
CA LEU A 206 -0.41 7.53 -12.81
C LEU A 206 -1.55 8.12 -13.66
N ALA A 207 -1.48 9.40 -14.06
CA ALA A 207 -2.47 10.03 -14.92
C ALA A 207 -2.54 9.36 -16.31
N VAL A 208 -1.38 8.98 -16.88
CA VAL A 208 -1.33 8.20 -18.13
C VAL A 208 -2.01 6.84 -17.96
N LEU A 209 -1.77 6.14 -16.85
CA LEU A 209 -2.43 4.86 -16.58
C LEU A 209 -3.95 5.00 -16.48
N VAL A 210 -4.46 6.08 -15.86
CA VAL A 210 -5.90 6.37 -15.84
C VAL A 210 -6.44 6.59 -17.26
N GLY A 211 -5.69 7.26 -18.13
CA GLY A 211 -6.04 7.39 -19.55
C GLY A 211 -6.11 6.04 -20.27
N LEU A 212 -5.14 5.16 -20.01
CA LEU A 212 -5.05 3.83 -20.61
C LEU A 212 -6.15 2.86 -20.13
N MET A 213 -6.82 3.13 -19.00
CA MET A 213 -7.96 2.30 -18.55
C MET A 213 -9.14 2.29 -19.53
N ARG A 214 -9.21 3.25 -20.47
CA ARG A 214 -10.23 3.27 -21.52
C ARG A 214 -9.81 2.53 -22.79
N VAL A 215 -8.57 2.03 -22.84
CA VAL A 215 -8.03 1.34 -24.01
C VAL A 215 -8.25 -0.17 -23.86
N PRO A 216 -9.02 -0.83 -24.75
CA PRO A 216 -9.40 -2.23 -24.60
C PRO A 216 -8.24 -3.23 -24.78
N ALA A 217 -7.09 -2.78 -25.28
CA ALA A 217 -5.92 -3.61 -25.54
C ALA A 217 -5.17 -4.04 -24.27
N VAL A 218 -5.29 -3.30 -23.16
CA VAL A 218 -4.55 -3.58 -21.93
C VAL A 218 -5.50 -4.06 -20.84
N PRO A 219 -5.25 -5.23 -20.22
CA PRO A 219 -6.08 -5.70 -19.12
C PRO A 219 -6.05 -4.72 -17.94
N ASN A 220 -7.21 -4.27 -17.48
CA ASN A 220 -7.34 -3.35 -16.34
C ASN A 220 -6.69 -3.87 -15.06
N VAL A 221 -6.59 -5.20 -14.89
CA VAL A 221 -5.88 -5.82 -13.75
C VAL A 221 -4.38 -5.47 -13.80
N VAL A 222 -3.76 -5.45 -14.99
CA VAL A 222 -2.34 -5.10 -15.14
C VAL A 222 -2.14 -3.62 -14.84
N LEU A 223 -2.97 -2.74 -15.42
CA LEU A 223 -2.93 -1.31 -15.14
C LEU A 223 -3.13 -1.01 -13.65
N PHE A 224 -4.04 -1.74 -13.01
CA PHE A 224 -4.27 -1.66 -11.57
C PHE A 224 -3.00 -1.99 -10.79
N TRP A 225 -2.33 -3.11 -11.09
CA TRP A 225 -1.12 -3.50 -10.37
C TRP A 225 0.02 -2.50 -10.57
N ILE A 226 0.19 -1.97 -11.79
CA ILE A 226 1.19 -0.93 -12.04
C ILE A 226 0.87 0.32 -11.23
N ALA A 227 -0.37 0.83 -11.29
CA ALA A 227 -0.79 1.98 -10.49
C ALA A 227 -0.64 1.71 -9.00
N PHE A 228 -0.97 0.50 -8.56
CA PHE A 228 -0.85 0.06 -7.19
C PHE A 228 0.62 0.12 -6.72
N VAL A 229 1.56 -0.39 -7.50
CA VAL A 229 2.98 -0.30 -7.17
C VAL A 229 3.45 1.16 -7.18
N LEU A 230 3.06 1.95 -8.18
CA LEU A 230 3.50 3.34 -8.36
C LEU A 230 2.95 4.35 -7.33
N THR A 231 1.81 4.06 -6.71
CA THR A 231 1.34 4.91 -5.58
C THR A 231 2.30 4.92 -4.39
N ARG A 232 3.17 3.91 -4.26
CA ARG A 232 4.14 3.87 -3.16
C ARG A 232 5.29 4.88 -3.35
N PRO A 233 6.02 4.91 -4.48
CA PRO A 233 6.97 5.98 -4.78
C PRO A 233 6.37 7.38 -4.66
N LEU A 234 5.11 7.56 -5.07
CA LEU A 234 4.40 8.82 -4.86
C LEU A 234 4.29 9.15 -3.37
N GLY A 235 3.85 8.19 -2.57
CA GLY A 235 3.75 8.35 -1.12
C GLY A 235 5.08 8.70 -0.46
N ALA A 236 6.17 8.04 -0.89
CA ALA A 236 7.53 8.28 -0.37
C ALA A 236 8.04 9.68 -0.74
N THR A 237 8.05 10.01 -2.04
CA THR A 237 8.46 11.34 -2.54
C THR A 237 7.64 12.48 -1.92
N ALA A 238 6.33 12.29 -1.75
CA ALA A 238 5.46 13.27 -1.09
C ALA A 238 5.73 13.38 0.42
N GLY A 239 5.97 12.25 1.10
CA GLY A 239 6.30 12.22 2.53
C GLY A 239 7.62 12.94 2.81
N ASP A 240 8.64 12.68 2.00
CA ASP A 240 9.90 13.38 2.05
C ASP A 240 9.76 14.87 1.72
N PHE A 241 8.98 15.20 0.69
CA PHE A 241 8.70 16.60 0.35
C PHE A 241 8.09 17.35 1.54
N LEU A 242 7.21 16.74 2.31
CA LEU A 242 6.62 17.35 3.50
C LEU A 242 7.63 17.50 4.65
N THR A 243 8.47 16.50 4.87
CA THR A 243 9.23 16.35 6.12
C THR A 243 10.68 16.82 6.06
N LYS A 244 11.34 16.76 4.90
CA LYS A 244 12.77 17.04 4.76
C LYS A 244 13.05 18.56 4.75
N PRO A 245 14.28 18.99 5.12
CA PRO A 245 14.62 20.40 5.19
C PRO A 245 14.51 21.16 3.87
N LEU A 246 14.23 22.47 3.95
CA LEU A 246 14.18 23.40 2.80
C LEU A 246 15.46 23.37 1.96
N ALA A 247 16.62 23.24 2.60
CA ALA A 247 17.91 23.16 1.91
C ALA A 247 18.06 21.93 1.00
N LYS A 248 17.26 20.88 1.21
CA LYS A 248 17.19 19.69 0.36
C LYS A 248 15.99 19.71 -0.61
N GLY A 249 15.17 20.77 -0.58
CA GLY A 249 13.97 20.91 -1.40
C GLY A 249 12.68 20.38 -0.78
N GLY A 250 12.65 20.08 0.52
CA GLY A 250 11.42 19.75 1.26
C GLY A 250 10.79 20.97 1.94
N LEU A 251 9.68 20.78 2.65
CA LEU A 251 8.89 21.84 3.30
C LEU A 251 9.23 22.03 4.79
N ASP A 252 10.10 21.19 5.35
CA ASP A 252 10.57 21.26 6.74
C ASP A 252 9.45 21.22 7.80
N LEU A 253 8.34 20.54 7.50
CA LEU A 253 7.21 20.38 8.45
C LEU A 253 7.50 19.38 9.57
N GLY A 254 8.61 18.64 9.45
CA GLY A 254 9.01 17.59 10.37
C GLY A 254 8.17 16.32 10.29
N THR A 255 8.77 15.21 10.69
CA THR A 255 8.17 13.87 10.67
C THR A 255 7.01 13.73 11.66
N ALA A 256 7.13 14.29 12.88
CA ALA A 256 6.13 14.16 13.93
C ALA A 256 4.81 14.86 13.57
N GLY A 257 4.87 16.13 13.16
CA GLY A 257 3.71 16.92 12.77
C GLY A 257 3.01 16.33 11.55
N SER A 258 3.80 16.01 10.52
CA SER A 258 3.29 15.43 9.27
C SER A 258 2.63 14.07 9.50
N SER A 259 3.25 13.18 10.30
CA SER A 259 2.68 11.88 10.65
C SER A 259 1.39 12.01 11.46
N ALA A 260 1.32 12.96 12.41
CA ALA A 260 0.10 13.16 13.21
C ALA A 260 -1.10 13.61 12.34
N VAL A 261 -0.87 14.55 11.41
CA VAL A 261 -1.92 15.02 10.49
C VAL A 261 -2.37 13.92 9.54
N LEU A 262 -1.41 13.20 8.92
CA LEU A 262 -1.72 12.11 8.00
C LEU A 262 -2.44 10.95 8.72
N LEU A 263 -2.08 10.65 9.96
CA LEU A 263 -2.78 9.68 10.79
C LEU A 263 -4.21 10.12 11.08
N ALA A 264 -4.43 11.38 11.47
CA ALA A 264 -5.76 11.92 11.71
C ALA A 264 -6.66 11.85 10.46
N VAL A 265 -6.11 12.21 9.29
CA VAL A 265 -6.81 12.09 8.01
C VAL A 265 -7.15 10.63 7.70
N LEU A 266 -6.18 9.72 7.85
CA LEU A 266 -6.40 8.30 7.56
C LEU A 266 -7.45 7.69 8.48
N VAL A 267 -7.38 7.95 9.80
CA VAL A 267 -8.37 7.47 10.78
C VAL A 267 -9.76 8.05 10.49
N GLY A 268 -9.85 9.33 10.12
CA GLY A 268 -11.11 9.96 9.70
C GLY A 268 -11.72 9.28 8.47
N LEU A 269 -10.92 9.02 7.44
CA LEU A 269 -11.36 8.32 6.23
C LEU A 269 -11.76 6.87 6.52
N MET A 270 -11.04 6.17 7.41
CA MET A 270 -11.38 4.82 7.84
C MET A 270 -12.72 4.80 8.60
N GLY A 271 -12.96 5.76 9.49
CA GLY A 271 -14.22 5.93 10.19
C GLY A 271 -15.39 6.18 9.22
N TYR A 272 -15.19 7.07 8.24
CA TYR A 272 -16.18 7.33 7.19
C TYR A 272 -16.50 6.07 6.37
N ALA A 273 -15.47 5.34 5.92
CA ALA A 273 -15.64 4.10 5.17
C ALA A 273 -16.41 3.05 5.98
N HIS A 274 -16.09 2.91 7.28
CA HIS A 274 -16.80 1.99 8.16
C HIS A 274 -18.29 2.33 8.32
N VAL A 275 -18.62 3.61 8.44
CA VAL A 275 -20.03 4.07 8.52
C VAL A 275 -20.77 3.78 7.22
N GLN A 276 -20.14 4.02 6.06
CA GLN A 276 -20.75 3.74 4.77
C GLN A 276 -21.04 2.25 4.58
N GLU A 277 -20.09 1.38 4.93
CA GLU A 277 -20.29 -0.08 4.86
C GLU A 277 -21.39 -0.57 5.78
N ARG A 278 -21.49 -0.02 7.00
CA ARG A 278 -22.62 -0.34 7.89
C ARG A 278 -23.96 0.11 7.32
N ARG A 279 -24.03 1.29 6.69
CA ARG A 279 -25.26 1.81 6.07
C ARG A 279 -25.69 0.97 4.87
N ALA A 280 -24.75 0.48 4.07
CA ALA A 280 -25.04 -0.42 2.96
C ALA A 280 -25.50 -1.83 3.42
N ALA A 281 -25.12 -2.24 4.64
CA ALA A 281 -25.49 -3.53 5.23
C ALA A 281 -26.85 -3.53 5.95
N VAL A 282 -27.50 -2.38 6.15
CA VAL A 282 -28.87 -2.30 6.67
C VAL A 282 -29.85 -2.45 5.51
N PRO A 283 -30.73 -3.48 5.48
CA PRO A 283 -31.76 -3.59 4.47
C PRO A 283 -32.65 -2.34 4.49
N ARG A 284 -32.91 -1.74 3.32
CA ARG A 284 -34.00 -0.76 3.17
C ARG A 284 -35.32 -1.53 3.26
N ASP A 285 -35.78 -1.80 4.48
CA ASP A 285 -37.18 -2.13 4.70
C ASP A 285 -37.98 -0.83 4.85
N GLU A 286 -39.18 -0.84 4.27
CA GLU A 286 -40.27 0.12 4.41
C GLU A 286 -40.23 1.44 3.59
N THR A 287 -40.85 1.40 2.40
CA THR A 287 -42.00 2.27 2.06
C THR A 287 -42.83 1.64 0.92
N LEU A 288 -43.54 0.55 1.23
CA LEU A 288 -44.71 0.10 0.45
C LEU A 288 -45.83 -0.34 1.41
N THR A 289 -46.30 0.59 2.24
CA THR A 289 -47.59 0.46 2.92
C THR A 289 -48.33 1.79 2.79
N GLY A 290 -49.30 1.83 1.87
CA GLY A 290 -50.11 3.02 1.66
C GLY A 290 -50.93 3.05 0.38
N VAL A 291 -51.47 1.92 -0.08
CA VAL A 291 -52.66 1.91 -0.93
C VAL A 291 -53.55 0.78 -0.44
N SER A 292 -54.55 1.15 0.36
CA SER A 292 -55.77 0.38 0.60
C SER A 292 -56.93 1.31 0.30
#